data_AF-A0A1I5IA77-F1
#
_entry.id   AF-A0A1I5IA77-F1
#
_cell.length_a   1.000
_cell.length_b   1.000
_cell.length_c   1.000
_cell.angle_alpha   90.00
_cell.angle_beta   90.00
_cell.angle_gamma   90.00
#
_symmetry.space_group_name_H-M   'P 1'
#
loop_
_entity.id
_entity.type
_entity.pdbx_description
1 polymer ?
#
loop_
_entity_poly.entity_id
_entity_poly.type
_entity_poly.pdbx_seq_one_letter_code
_entity_poly.pdbx_strand_id
1 'polypeptide(L)'
;MPDPHLLAADADRAAVVTRLDASLTDGRLTLAEYEDRSARAHAARTYGELAELTADLPRPARPQQGQRSAVTQAVHAGAWHGAWDRDLRTAWTGWATTAVIVVGIWLVSMLATGDLQYPWPVWVIGPWGVVLAARTLGERRSGSAGRERLRA
;
A
#
# COMPACT_ATOMS: atom_id res chain seq x y z
N MET A 1 23.35 -20.91 1.12
CA MET A 1 22.74 -21.05 2.46
C MET A 1 23.70 -20.34 3.40
N PRO A 2 23.25 -19.33 4.16
CA PRO A 2 24.12 -18.65 5.12
C PRO A 2 24.64 -19.64 6.16
N ASP A 3 25.78 -19.34 6.77
CA ASP A 3 26.44 -20.20 7.74
C ASP A 3 25.50 -20.60 8.90
N PRO A 4 25.38 -21.89 9.26
CA PRO A 4 24.38 -22.37 10.24
C PRO A 4 24.50 -21.75 11.64
N HIS A 5 25.70 -21.28 12.00
CA HIS A 5 26.01 -20.67 13.29
C HIS A 5 25.72 -19.16 13.34
N LEU A 6 25.32 -18.55 12.22
CA LEU A 6 24.95 -17.14 12.20
C LEU A 6 23.59 -16.92 12.83
N LEU A 7 23.44 -15.76 13.48
CA LEU A 7 22.18 -15.33 14.07
C LEU A 7 21.17 -15.03 12.97
N ALA A 8 19.98 -15.59 13.11
CA ALA A 8 18.85 -15.31 12.23
C ALA A 8 18.19 -13.98 12.62
N ALA A 9 17.93 -13.11 11.65
CA ALA A 9 17.16 -11.89 11.87
C ALA A 9 15.67 -12.22 12.04
N ASP A 10 14.90 -11.28 12.57
CA ASP A 10 13.44 -11.43 12.65
C ASP A 10 12.80 -11.66 11.28
N ALA A 11 13.35 -11.05 10.23
CA ALA A 11 12.91 -11.26 8.85
C ALA A 11 13.08 -12.73 8.40
N ASP A 12 14.16 -13.39 8.85
CA ASP A 12 14.40 -14.81 8.54
C ASP A 12 13.45 -15.72 9.30
N ARG A 13 13.21 -15.44 10.60
CA ARG A 13 12.17 -16.12 11.39
C ARG A 13 10.80 -16.00 10.72
N ALA A 14 10.42 -14.79 10.31
CA ALA A 14 9.16 -14.53 9.63
C ALA A 14 9.06 -15.28 8.28
N ALA A 15 10.14 -15.32 7.50
CA ALA A 15 10.16 -16.05 6.23
C ALA A 15 9.94 -17.56 6.42
N VAL A 16 10.47 -18.15 7.49
CA VAL A 16 10.21 -19.54 7.85
C VAL A 16 8.77 -19.77 8.25
N VAL A 17 8.18 -18.88 9.05
CA VAL A 17 6.76 -18.97 9.46
C VAL A 17 5.84 -18.90 8.23
N THR A 18 6.10 -17.99 7.29
CA THR A 18 5.36 -17.91 6.02
C THR A 18 5.46 -19.20 5.21
N ARG A 19 6.60 -19.90 5.24
CA ARG A 19 6.77 -21.19 4.56
C ARG A 19 5.99 -22.32 5.25
N LEU A 20 5.92 -22.31 6.59
CA LEU A 20 5.10 -23.24 7.36
C LEU A 20 3.61 -23.03 7.05
N ASP A 21 3.16 -21.77 6.93
CA ASP A 21 1.78 -21.39 6.61
C ASP A 21 1.37 -21.87 5.19
N ALA A 22 2.26 -21.72 4.21
CA ALA A 22 2.05 -22.27 2.87
C ALA A 22 1.90 -23.80 2.91
N SER A 23 2.68 -24.48 3.77
CA SER A 23 2.64 -25.94 3.90
C SER A 23 1.38 -26.44 4.62
N LEU A 24 0.86 -25.66 5.57
CA LEU A 24 -0.45 -25.88 6.21
C LEU A 24 -1.58 -25.72 5.19
N THR A 25 -1.54 -24.67 4.39
CA THR A 25 -2.54 -24.40 3.33
C THR A 25 -2.55 -25.51 2.27
N ASP A 26 -1.38 -26.03 1.91
CA ASP A 26 -1.24 -27.18 1.01
C ASP A 26 -1.69 -28.52 1.65
N GLY A 27 -2.09 -28.53 2.92
CA GLY A 27 -2.53 -29.73 3.65
C GLY A 27 -1.38 -30.71 3.96
N ARG A 28 -0.12 -30.28 3.82
CA ARG A 28 1.08 -31.10 4.06
C ARG A 28 1.54 -31.06 5.51
N LEU A 29 1.04 -30.10 6.27
CA LEU A 29 1.30 -29.93 7.69
C LEU A 29 -0.06 -29.88 8.39
N THR A 30 -0.22 -30.60 9.49
CA THR A 30 -1.41 -30.47 10.33
C THR A 30 -1.34 -29.17 11.15
N LEU A 31 -2.48 -28.70 11.64
CA LEU A 31 -2.54 -27.49 12.48
C LEU A 31 -1.67 -27.64 13.75
N ALA A 32 -1.71 -28.81 14.40
CA ALA A 32 -0.91 -29.07 15.60
C ALA A 32 0.61 -29.04 15.32
N GLU A 33 1.04 -29.59 14.18
CA GLU A 33 2.45 -29.53 13.77
C GLU A 33 2.88 -28.11 13.36
N TYR A 34 1.97 -27.33 12.78
CA TYR A 34 2.20 -25.92 12.47
C TYR A 34 2.40 -25.11 13.75
N GLU A 35 1.54 -25.27 14.75
CA GLU A 35 1.65 -24.55 16.02
C GLU A 35 2.98 -24.85 16.73
N ASP A 36 3.36 -26.13 16.80
CA ASP A 36 4.65 -26.53 17.40
C ASP A 36 5.86 -25.97 16.62
N ARG A 37 5.85 -26.07 15.29
CA ARG A 37 6.98 -25.61 14.46
C ARG A 37 7.07 -24.09 14.38
N SER A 38 5.95 -23.37 14.39
CA SER A 38 5.93 -21.90 14.37
C SER A 38 6.42 -21.32 15.69
N ALA A 39 6.03 -21.90 16.83
CA ALA A 39 6.56 -21.52 18.14
C ALA A 39 8.08 -21.71 18.21
N ARG A 40 8.60 -22.85 17.71
CA ARG A 40 10.04 -23.10 17.63
C ARG A 40 10.75 -22.16 16.65
N ALA A 41 10.13 -21.81 15.53
CA ALA A 41 10.69 -20.85 14.56
C ALA A 41 10.83 -19.45 15.16
N HIS A 42 9.88 -19.01 15.98
CA HIS A 42 9.96 -17.74 16.69
C HIS A 42 11.05 -17.72 17.78
N ALA A 43 11.28 -18.86 18.45
CA ALA A 43 12.32 -18.98 19.46
C ALA A 43 13.73 -19.20 18.87
N ALA A 44 13.84 -19.55 17.58
CA ALA A 44 15.10 -19.88 16.94
C ALA A 44 16.04 -18.67 16.85
N ARG A 45 17.29 -18.88 17.26
CA ARG A 45 18.33 -17.85 17.26
C ARG A 45 19.26 -17.95 16.06
N THR A 46 19.38 -19.13 15.46
CA THR A 46 20.36 -19.40 14.41
C THR A 46 19.73 -19.87 13.11
N TYR A 47 20.43 -19.70 11.99
CA TYR A 47 19.99 -20.24 10.70
C TYR A 47 19.95 -21.77 10.68
N GLY A 48 20.79 -22.45 11.48
CA GLY A 48 20.77 -23.89 11.65
C GLY A 48 19.46 -24.40 12.25
N GLU A 49 19.01 -23.78 13.35
CA GLU A 49 17.73 -24.11 14.01
C GLU A 49 16.54 -23.91 13.06
N LEU A 50 16.55 -22.82 12.29
CA LEU A 50 15.51 -22.55 11.28
C LEU A 50 15.54 -23.55 10.11
N ALA A 51 16.72 -24.05 9.75
CA ALA A 51 16.87 -25.02 8.68
C ALA A 51 16.30 -26.38 9.05
N GLU A 52 16.51 -26.84 10.29
CA GLU A 52 15.95 -28.10 10.79
C GLU A 52 14.41 -28.10 10.73
N LEU A 53 13.78 -26.99 11.12
CA LEU A 53 12.32 -26.84 11.11
C LEU A 53 11.70 -26.91 9.71
N THR A 54 12.49 -26.71 8.66
CA THR A 54 12.03 -26.69 7.27
C THR A 54 12.73 -27.72 6.37
N ALA A 55 13.49 -28.65 6.97
CA ALA A 55 14.26 -29.67 6.27
C ALA A 55 13.35 -30.70 5.57
N ASP A 56 12.25 -31.08 6.22
CA ASP A 56 11.27 -32.04 5.68
C ASP A 56 10.31 -31.42 4.66
N LEU A 57 10.30 -30.09 4.56
CA LEU A 57 9.44 -29.39 3.63
C LEU A 57 10.13 -29.26 2.28
N PRO A 58 9.42 -29.44 1.16
CA PRO A 58 9.98 -29.21 -0.16
C PRO A 58 10.56 -27.79 -0.21
N ARG A 59 11.79 -27.67 -0.70
CA ARG A 59 12.48 -26.38 -0.83
C ARG A 59 11.55 -25.45 -1.62
N PRO A 60 11.29 -24.21 -1.17
CA PRO A 60 10.42 -23.31 -1.89
C PRO A 60 10.98 -23.24 -3.30
N ALA A 61 10.16 -23.60 -4.29
CA ALA A 61 10.51 -23.31 -5.67
C ALA A 61 10.91 -21.83 -5.65
N ARG A 62 12.14 -21.51 -6.09
CA ARG A 62 12.55 -20.11 -6.28
C ARG A 62 11.35 -19.44 -6.91
N PRO A 63 10.82 -18.34 -6.36
CA PRO A 63 9.61 -17.73 -6.88
C PRO A 63 9.84 -17.61 -8.38
N GLN A 64 9.09 -18.39 -9.15
CA GLN A 64 9.17 -18.31 -10.59
C GLN A 64 8.81 -16.86 -10.86
N GLN A 65 9.81 -16.08 -11.24
CA GLN A 65 9.60 -14.72 -11.75
C GLN A 65 8.86 -14.77 -13.10
N GLY A 66 8.33 -15.93 -13.49
CA GLY A 66 7.46 -16.13 -14.64
C GLY A 66 6.01 -16.03 -14.20
N GLN A 67 5.31 -15.06 -14.79
CA GLN A 67 3.86 -14.86 -14.72
C GLN A 67 3.33 -14.28 -13.40
N ARG A 68 3.90 -13.15 -12.97
CA ARG A 68 3.00 -12.10 -12.45
C ARG A 68 2.14 -11.70 -13.64
N SER A 69 0.84 -12.00 -13.56
CA SER A 69 -0.15 -11.64 -14.57
C SER A 69 0.11 -10.21 -15.07
N ALA A 70 0.04 -9.98 -16.38
CA ALA A 70 0.17 -8.65 -16.97
C ALA A 70 -0.76 -7.62 -16.29
N VAL A 71 -1.82 -8.10 -15.63
CA VAL A 71 -2.69 -7.33 -14.72
C VAL A 71 -1.93 -6.76 -13.51
N THR A 72 -1.18 -7.57 -12.76
CA THR A 72 -0.38 -7.11 -11.61
C THR A 72 0.82 -6.26 -12.06
N GLN A 73 1.38 -6.58 -13.23
CA GLN A 73 2.42 -5.75 -13.84
C GLN A 73 1.85 -4.42 -14.33
N ALA A 74 0.62 -4.33 -14.84
CA ALA A 74 -0.03 -3.06 -15.18
C ALA A 74 -0.42 -2.23 -13.95
N VAL A 75 -0.74 -2.90 -12.84
CA VAL A 75 -0.98 -2.26 -11.54
C VAL A 75 0.31 -1.65 -10.95
N HIS A 76 1.49 -2.25 -11.20
CA HIS A 76 2.78 -1.75 -10.72
C HIS A 76 3.60 -0.93 -11.72
N ALA A 77 3.48 -1.20 -13.02
CA ALA A 77 4.27 -0.58 -14.08
C ALA A 77 3.74 0.78 -14.50
N GLY A 78 2.63 1.23 -13.91
CA GLY A 78 2.06 2.54 -14.12
C GLY A 78 1.68 2.81 -15.57
N ALA A 79 0.37 2.96 -15.75
CA ALA A 79 -0.21 3.85 -16.73
C ALA A 79 0.26 5.31 -16.50
N TRP A 80 1.57 5.60 -16.47
CA TRP A 80 2.15 6.82 -15.91
C TRP A 80 1.71 8.13 -16.59
N HIS A 81 1.16 8.07 -17.81
CA HIS A 81 0.65 9.26 -18.51
C HIS A 81 -0.87 9.47 -18.35
N GLY A 82 -1.65 8.42 -18.05
CA GLY A 82 -3.10 8.50 -17.78
C GLY A 82 -3.49 8.28 -16.32
N ALA A 83 -2.52 7.98 -15.46
CA ALA A 83 -2.67 7.85 -14.02
C ALA A 83 -2.65 9.22 -13.33
N TRP A 84 -1.91 10.21 -13.85
CA TRP A 84 -1.90 11.57 -13.31
C TRP A 84 -3.31 12.20 -13.32
N ASP A 85 -4.01 12.10 -14.44
CA ASP A 85 -5.36 12.68 -14.60
C ASP A 85 -6.42 11.89 -13.81
N ARG A 86 -6.18 10.60 -13.55
CA ARG A 86 -7.06 9.74 -12.73
C ARG A 86 -6.83 9.93 -11.23
N ASP A 87 -5.59 10.04 -10.78
CA ASP A 87 -5.22 10.28 -9.38
C ASP A 87 -5.74 11.65 -8.92
N LEU A 88 -5.65 12.66 -9.78
CA LEU A 88 -6.23 13.97 -9.55
C LEU A 88 -7.76 13.92 -9.45
N ARG A 89 -8.45 13.19 -10.33
CA ARG A 89 -9.91 13.01 -10.26
C ARG A 89 -10.35 12.24 -9.01
N THR A 90 -9.57 11.24 -8.58
CA THR A 90 -9.83 10.49 -7.34
C THR A 90 -9.60 11.36 -6.09
N ALA A 91 -8.56 12.19 -6.08
CA ALA A 91 -8.33 13.17 -5.01
C ALA A 91 -9.44 14.22 -4.94
N TRP A 92 -9.87 14.74 -6.10
CA TRP A 92 -10.98 15.69 -6.18
C TRP A 92 -12.32 15.09 -5.77
N THR A 93 -12.62 13.86 -6.16
CA THR A 93 -13.87 13.18 -5.78
C THR A 93 -13.91 12.88 -4.29
N GLY A 94 -12.83 12.35 -3.70
CA GLY A 94 -12.76 12.13 -2.25
C GLY A 94 -12.90 13.42 -1.43
N TRP A 95 -12.23 14.50 -1.85
CA TRP A 95 -12.36 15.81 -1.23
C TRP A 95 -13.78 16.39 -1.41
N ALA A 96 -14.34 16.33 -2.61
CA ALA A 96 -15.68 16.85 -2.91
C ALA A 96 -16.78 16.11 -2.15
N THR A 97 -16.71 14.77 -2.06
CA THR A 97 -17.63 13.97 -1.26
C THR A 97 -17.59 14.41 0.21
N THR A 98 -16.39 14.59 0.76
CA THR A 98 -16.20 15.06 2.14
C THR A 98 -16.77 16.47 2.32
N ALA A 99 -16.50 17.39 1.39
CA ALA A 99 -17.03 18.75 1.43
C ALA A 99 -18.56 18.77 1.39
N VAL A 100 -19.20 17.96 0.53
CA VAL A 100 -20.66 17.84 0.43
C VAL A 100 -21.26 17.34 1.73
N ILE A 101 -20.67 16.30 2.35
CA ILE A 101 -21.15 15.76 3.62
C ILE A 101 -21.08 16.83 4.73
N VAL A 102 -19.94 17.50 4.87
CA VAL A 102 -19.73 18.52 5.91
C VAL A 102 -20.67 19.70 5.73
N VAL A 103 -20.83 20.20 4.50
CA VAL A 103 -21.75 21.30 4.18
C VAL A 103 -23.20 20.88 4.40
N GLY A 104 -23.56 19.64 4.04
CA GLY A 104 -24.91 19.10 4.25
C GLY A 104 -25.26 19.01 5.74
N ILE A 105 -24.34 18.52 6.58
CA ILE A 105 -24.52 18.48 8.03
C ILE A 105 -24.71 19.89 8.61
N TRP A 106 -23.91 20.85 8.14
CA TRP A 106 -24.04 22.24 8.55
C TRP A 106 -25.39 22.84 8.12
N LEU A 107 -25.84 22.61 6.89
CA LEU A 107 -27.12 23.10 6.39
C LEU A 107 -28.31 22.52 7.17
N VAL A 108 -28.26 21.23 7.50
CA VAL A 108 -29.28 20.57 8.34
C VAL A 108 -29.27 21.14 9.75
N SER A 109 -28.08 21.36 10.33
CA SER A 109 -27.94 21.99 11.66
C SER A 109 -28.52 23.41 11.68
N MET A 110 -28.26 24.19 10.63
CA MET A 110 -28.77 25.54 10.44
C MET A 110 -30.30 25.55 10.36
N LEU A 111 -30.88 24.66 9.55
CA LEU A 111 -32.33 24.51 9.39
C LEU A 111 -33.02 24.04 10.68
N ALA A 112 -32.39 23.13 11.42
CA ALA A 112 -32.89 22.62 12.69
C ALA A 112 -32.83 23.67 13.81
N THR A 113 -31.80 24.52 13.80
CA THR A 113 -31.59 25.55 14.83
C THR A 113 -32.37 26.83 14.52
N GLY A 114 -32.64 27.12 13.24
CA GLY A 114 -33.33 28.34 12.81
C GLY A 114 -32.48 29.62 12.94
N ASP A 115 -31.18 29.48 13.22
CA ASP A 115 -30.24 30.56 13.46
C ASP A 115 -29.10 30.53 12.45
N LEU A 116 -28.54 31.70 12.10
CA LEU A 116 -27.39 31.79 11.20
C LEU A 116 -26.11 31.38 11.95
N GLN A 117 -25.85 30.09 12.00
CA GLN A 117 -24.64 29.53 12.61
C GLN A 117 -23.40 29.90 11.80
N TYR A 118 -22.35 30.30 12.52
CA TYR A 118 -21.06 30.65 11.92
C TYR A 118 -20.59 29.53 10.97
N PRO A 119 -20.28 29.85 9.70
CA PRO A 119 -20.00 28.85 8.66
C PRO A 119 -18.56 28.33 8.77
N TRP A 120 -18.21 27.74 9.92
CA TRP A 120 -16.91 27.11 10.16
C TRP A 120 -16.49 26.05 9.13
N PRO A 121 -17.39 25.34 8.39
CA PRO A 121 -16.99 24.44 7.30
C PRO A 121 -16.12 25.10 6.23
N VAL A 122 -16.27 26.41 6.01
CA VAL A 122 -15.47 27.17 5.02
C VAL A 122 -13.97 27.09 5.34
N TRP A 123 -13.61 27.07 6.62
CA TRP A 123 -12.22 26.99 7.09
C TRP A 123 -11.64 25.59 6.98
N VAL A 124 -12.48 24.54 6.99
CA VAL A 124 -12.03 23.16 6.81
C VAL A 124 -11.82 22.83 5.34
N ILE A 125 -12.71 23.31 4.47
CA ILE A 125 -12.72 22.98 3.04
C ILE A 125 -11.76 23.88 2.25
N GLY A 126 -11.68 25.16 2.61
CA GLY A 126 -10.95 26.19 1.86
C GLY A 126 -9.44 25.93 1.67
N PRO A 127 -8.65 25.73 2.73
CA PRO A 127 -7.20 25.57 2.62
C PRO A 127 -6.77 24.38 1.75
N TRP A 128 -7.44 23.22 1.91
CA TRP A 128 -7.14 22.01 1.14
C TRP A 128 -7.62 22.10 -0.30
N GLY A 129 -8.76 22.74 -0.55
CA GLY A 129 -9.24 23.02 -1.90
C GLY A 129 -8.30 23.95 -2.68
N VAL A 130 -7.76 24.97 -2.03
CA VAL A 130 -6.78 25.90 -2.63
C VAL A 130 -5.46 25.19 -2.94
N VAL A 131 -4.97 24.31 -2.06
CA VAL A 131 -3.75 23.53 -2.31
C VAL A 131 -3.94 22.58 -3.50
N LEU A 132 -5.09 21.90 -3.59
CA LEU A 132 -5.42 21.06 -4.75
C LEU A 132 -5.49 21.89 -6.03
N ALA A 133 -6.12 23.07 -6.01
CA ALA A 133 -6.18 23.98 -7.15
C ALA A 133 -4.78 24.51 -7.55
N ALA A 134 -3.92 24.84 -6.58
CA ALA A 134 -2.57 25.30 -6.87
C ALA A 134 -1.73 24.20 -7.55
N ARG A 135 -1.94 22.93 -7.18
CA ARG A 135 -1.25 21.78 -7.79
C ARG A 135 -1.71 21.53 -9.23
N THR A 136 -2.99 21.74 -9.56
CA THR A 136 -3.49 21.59 -10.95
C THR A 136 -3.01 22.68 -11.91
N LEU A 137 -2.68 23.87 -11.41
CA LEU A 137 -2.15 24.96 -12.24
C LEU A 137 -0.63 24.87 -12.48
N GLY A 138 0.12 24.10 -11.66
CA GLY A 138 1.58 23.98 -11.75
C GLY A 138 2.09 23.21 -12.97
N GLU A 139 1.32 22.24 -13.47
CA GLU A 139 1.72 21.36 -14.58
C GLU A 139 1.79 22.08 -15.93
N ARG A 140 1.02 23.15 -16.12
CA ARG A 140 0.93 23.85 -17.42
C ARG A 140 2.17 24.67 -17.78
N ARG A 141 3.08 24.93 -16.83
CA ARG A 141 4.27 25.77 -17.07
C ARG A 141 5.50 25.00 -17.56
N SER A 142 5.55 23.67 -17.47
CA SER A 142 6.72 22.90 -17.93
C SER A 142 6.80 22.71 -19.46
N GLY A 143 5.73 22.97 -20.21
CA GLY A 143 5.67 22.72 -21.65
C GLY A 143 6.33 23.77 -22.55
N SER A 144 6.64 24.97 -22.05
CA SER A 144 7.15 26.08 -22.87
C SER A 144 8.68 26.15 -22.96
N ALA A 145 9.41 25.68 -21.96
CA ALA A 145 10.88 25.79 -21.91
C ALA A 145 11.62 24.85 -22.88
N GLY A 146 10.98 23.79 -23.37
CA GLY A 146 11.59 22.79 -24.27
C GLY A 146 11.55 23.16 -25.76
N ARG A 147 10.66 24.07 -26.19
CA ARG A 147 10.48 24.40 -27.62
C ARG A 147 11.44 25.47 -28.12
N GLU A 148 12.04 26.24 -27.22
CA GLU A 148 12.95 27.33 -27.58
C GLU A 148 14.39 26.83 -27.84
N ARG A 149 14.78 25.70 -27.24
CA ARG A 149 16.11 25.08 -27.42
C ARG A 149 16.29 24.30 -28.74
N LEU A 150 15.21 24.06 -29.47
CA LEU A 150 15.23 23.35 -30.75
C LEU A 150 15.21 24.30 -31.96
N ARG A 151 15.26 25.61 -31.72
CA ARG A 151 15.24 26.65 -32.77
C ARG A 151 16.48 27.57 -32.76
N ALA A 152 17.50 27.24 -31.96
CA ALA A 152 18.80 27.90 -31.97
C ALA A 152 19.85 26.91 -32.50
#